data_AF-A0A6L3VVH9-F1
#
_entry.id   AF-A0A6L3VVH9-F1
#
_cell.length_a   1.000
_cell.length_b   1.000
_cell.length_c   1.000
_cell.angle_alpha   90.00
_cell.angle_beta   90.00
_cell.angle_gamma   90.00
#
_symmetry.space_group_name_H-M   'P 1'
#
loop_
_entity.id
_entity.type
_entity.pdbx_description
1 polymer ?
#
loop_
_entity_poly.entity_id
_entity_poly.type
_entity_poly.pdbx_seq_one_letter_code
_entity_poly.pdbx_strand_id
1 'polypeptide(L)'
;MTTYAFDEGRHAIVAVWETGSGCVASGFAELAGEVSGGAAQHLAQAMTRLSAQAWRAYTRPAEHSFANVVRALSEPNLPSDGMLDVSYDPLEECAHRVGRVLYEVGDAELSRRVEVEVRAELDAIEQAGLGDLTGRARQALALTRADASPVQVQAADRILNRDPLGGASLFTEVEPAAAAIAAAHWLQAAADVTSETTGYETTQILQEADGIEALAHETPTLVLERLELGLSPYETVTGLIRGAMVVAEGRIPDLDELLEHVSQAETLARFHDDPGFRSALLKELRTTPLDPERPAHDLLEDLLGGIRGCWLIYQEDASEDDGDFAEEVRAEANARRERLT
;
A
#
# COMPACT_ATOMS: atom_id res chain seq x y z
N MET A 1 -8.12 -3.84 7.05
CA MET A 1 -9.34 -3.37 7.75
C MET A 1 -9.83 -4.46 8.70
N THR A 2 -10.43 -4.09 9.83
CA THR A 2 -10.96 -5.02 10.82
C THR A 2 -12.29 -5.60 10.36
N THR A 3 -12.33 -6.91 10.22
CA THR A 3 -13.57 -7.68 9.99
C THR A 3 -14.12 -8.14 11.33
N TYR A 4 -15.37 -7.83 11.61
CA TYR A 4 -16.06 -8.27 12.81
C TYR A 4 -16.98 -9.44 12.46
N ALA A 5 -17.00 -10.45 13.33
CA ALA A 5 -17.81 -11.66 13.16
C ALA A 5 -18.48 -12.06 14.47
N PHE A 6 -19.65 -12.67 14.37
CA PHE A 6 -20.34 -13.29 15.50
C PHE A 6 -19.90 -14.75 15.63
N ASP A 7 -19.30 -15.09 16.78
CA ASP A 7 -18.98 -16.46 17.19
C ASP A 7 -20.18 -17.04 17.94
N GLU A 8 -20.97 -17.87 17.24
CA GLU A 8 -22.14 -18.55 17.80
C GLU A 8 -21.79 -19.46 18.98
N GLY A 9 -20.62 -20.10 18.94
CA GLY A 9 -20.20 -21.06 19.97
C GLY A 9 -19.87 -20.39 21.29
N ARG A 10 -19.34 -19.16 21.24
CA ARG A 10 -19.05 -18.35 22.43
C ARG A 10 -20.09 -17.29 22.74
N HIS A 11 -21.08 -17.12 21.86
CA HIS A 11 -22.05 -16.02 21.90
C HIS A 11 -21.35 -14.66 22.06
N ALA A 12 -20.36 -14.40 21.20
CA ALA A 12 -19.47 -13.24 21.30
C ALA A 12 -19.16 -12.62 19.93
N ILE A 13 -18.76 -11.35 19.91
CA ILE A 13 -18.21 -10.69 18.71
C ILE A 13 -16.69 -10.72 18.74
N VAL A 14 -16.11 -11.15 17.63
CA VAL A 14 -14.67 -11.26 17.39
C VAL A 14 -14.27 -10.26 16.32
N ALA A 15 -13.19 -9.52 16.57
CA ALA A 15 -12.51 -8.66 15.62
C ALA A 15 -11.34 -9.43 14.99
N VAL A 16 -11.21 -9.38 13.67
CA VAL A 16 -10.15 -10.04 12.90
C VAL A 16 -9.50 -9.02 11.98
N TRP A 17 -8.18 -8.89 12.00
CA TRP A 17 -7.47 -7.94 11.15
C TRP A 17 -6.12 -8.49 10.66
N GLU A 18 -5.68 -7.99 9.51
CA GLU A 18 -4.42 -8.37 8.89
C GLU A 18 -3.22 -7.69 9.55
N THR A 19 -2.08 -8.38 9.58
CA THR A 19 -0.84 -7.88 10.20
C THR A 19 0.37 -7.87 9.26
N GLY A 20 0.12 -7.93 7.94
CA GLY A 20 1.14 -8.12 6.89
C GLY A 20 1.58 -9.58 6.71
N SER A 21 1.33 -10.45 7.68
CA SER A 21 1.69 -11.88 7.66
C SER A 21 0.56 -12.74 8.21
N GLY A 22 -0.59 -12.69 7.54
CA GLY A 22 -1.84 -13.33 8.00
C GLY A 22 -2.67 -12.42 8.92
N CYS A 23 -3.53 -13.03 9.74
CA CYS A 23 -4.52 -12.32 10.55
C CYS A 23 -4.39 -12.61 12.04
N VAL A 24 -4.72 -11.61 12.86
CA VAL A 24 -4.94 -11.75 14.30
C VAL A 24 -6.44 -11.67 14.58
N ALA A 25 -6.92 -12.49 15.51
CA ALA A 25 -8.29 -12.46 15.99
C ALA A 25 -8.33 -12.15 17.48
N SER A 26 -9.23 -11.26 17.90
CA SER A 26 -9.47 -10.90 19.29
C SER A 26 -10.97 -10.85 19.58
N GLY A 27 -11.42 -11.56 20.61
CA GLY A 27 -12.77 -11.36 21.15
C GLY A 27 -12.82 -10.00 21.86
N PHE A 28 -13.86 -9.20 21.62
CA PHE A 28 -14.01 -7.90 22.30
C PHE A 28 -15.33 -7.76 23.06
N ALA A 29 -16.37 -8.50 22.70
CA ALA A 29 -17.64 -8.45 23.40
C ALA A 29 -18.31 -9.83 23.51
N GLU A 30 -18.37 -10.38 24.72
CA GLU A 30 -19.36 -11.40 25.06
C GLU A 30 -20.74 -10.76 25.12
N LEU A 31 -21.74 -11.40 24.50
CA LEU A 31 -23.09 -10.88 24.40
C LEU A 31 -23.98 -11.44 25.52
N ALA A 32 -24.92 -10.63 26.00
CA ALA A 32 -25.98 -11.16 26.87
C ALA A 32 -26.82 -12.19 26.11
N GLY A 33 -27.33 -13.21 26.81
CA GLY A 33 -28.15 -14.26 26.21
C GLY A 33 -29.45 -13.77 25.57
N GLU A 34 -29.87 -12.54 25.88
CA GLU A 34 -31.04 -11.88 25.30
C GLU A 34 -30.76 -11.27 23.91
N VAL A 35 -29.48 -11.03 23.57
CA VAL A 35 -29.08 -10.53 22.26
C VAL A 35 -29.20 -11.66 21.24
N SER A 36 -30.12 -11.50 20.29
CA SER A 36 -30.31 -12.50 19.23
C SER A 36 -29.09 -12.58 18.29
N GLY A 37 -28.84 -13.76 17.72
CA GLY A 37 -27.77 -13.95 16.73
C GLY A 37 -27.91 -13.05 15.51
N GLY A 38 -29.14 -12.75 15.07
CA GLY A 38 -29.38 -11.81 13.97
C GLY A 38 -28.95 -10.38 14.30
N ALA A 39 -29.26 -9.91 15.51
CA ALA A 39 -28.79 -8.60 15.99
C ALA A 39 -27.26 -8.55 16.10
N ALA A 40 -26.64 -9.63 16.59
CA ALA A 40 -25.18 -9.76 16.66
C ALA A 40 -24.51 -9.71 15.28
N GLN A 41 -25.06 -10.41 14.29
CA GLN A 41 -24.58 -10.41 12.90
C GLN A 41 -24.73 -9.02 12.25
N HIS A 42 -25.85 -8.32 12.50
CA HIS A 42 -26.05 -6.96 12.01
C HIS A 42 -25.05 -5.98 12.62
N LEU A 43 -24.79 -6.09 13.93
CA LEU A 43 -23.77 -5.27 14.61
C LEU A 43 -22.38 -5.52 14.04
N ALA A 44 -22.00 -6.79 13.86
CA ALA A 44 -20.72 -7.18 13.26
C ALA A 44 -20.56 -6.62 11.83
N GLN A 45 -21.62 -6.69 11.01
CA GLN A 45 -21.61 -6.11 9.67
C GLN A 45 -21.46 -4.58 9.71
N ALA A 46 -22.19 -3.89 10.59
CA ALA A 46 -22.11 -2.44 10.72
C ALA A 46 -20.71 -1.98 11.18
N MET A 47 -20.13 -2.68 12.16
CA MET A 47 -18.76 -2.44 12.65
C MET A 47 -17.71 -2.67 11.57
N THR A 48 -17.86 -3.72 10.76
CA THR A 48 -16.95 -4.00 9.63
C THR A 48 -16.98 -2.87 8.61
N ARG A 49 -18.17 -2.34 8.29
CA ARG A 49 -18.30 -1.19 7.37
C ARG A 49 -17.70 0.08 7.96
N LEU A 50 -17.88 0.31 9.27
CA LEU A 50 -17.25 1.44 9.96
C LEU A 50 -15.73 1.37 9.88
N SER A 51 -15.13 0.21 10.21
CA SER A 51 -13.68 0.01 10.11
C SER A 51 -13.18 0.21 8.67
N ALA A 52 -13.91 -0.30 7.66
CA ALA A 52 -13.56 -0.09 6.27
C ALA A 52 -13.52 1.40 5.88
N GLN A 53 -14.50 2.20 6.29
CA GLN A 53 -14.47 3.65 6.04
C GLN A 53 -13.39 4.36 6.84
N ALA A 54 -13.12 3.93 8.08
CA ALA A 54 -12.09 4.52 8.91
C ALA A 54 -10.69 4.32 8.30
N TRP A 55 -10.37 3.10 7.84
CA TRP A 55 -9.12 2.82 7.13
C TRP A 55 -9.06 3.41 5.72
N ARG A 56 -10.21 3.75 5.11
CA ARG A 56 -10.21 4.56 3.88
C ARG A 56 -9.71 5.98 4.14
N ALA A 57 -10.00 6.55 5.31
CA ALA A 57 -9.43 7.83 5.72
C ALA A 57 -7.91 7.77 5.91
N TYR A 58 -7.36 6.61 6.32
CA TYR A 58 -5.91 6.39 6.37
C TYR A 58 -5.25 6.52 4.99
N THR A 59 -5.83 5.90 3.97
CA THR A 59 -5.29 5.95 2.60
C THR A 59 -5.62 7.26 1.88
N ARG A 60 -6.56 8.05 2.43
CA ARG A 60 -7.06 9.33 1.88
C ARG A 60 -7.30 10.39 2.97
N PRO A 61 -6.24 10.93 3.59
CA PRO A 61 -6.37 11.78 4.78
C PRO A 61 -7.10 13.10 4.54
N ALA A 62 -7.18 13.60 3.30
CA ALA A 62 -7.86 14.88 3.00
C ALA A 62 -9.40 14.81 3.03
N GLU A 63 -9.99 13.61 3.10
CA GLU A 63 -11.43 13.41 2.87
C GLU A 63 -12.27 13.25 4.15
N HIS A 64 -11.65 13.07 5.34
CA HIS A 64 -12.39 12.64 6.55
C HIS A 64 -11.88 13.26 7.85
N SER A 65 -12.80 13.45 8.82
CA SER A 65 -12.50 13.87 10.19
C SER A 65 -13.03 12.84 11.19
N PHE A 66 -12.21 12.46 12.18
CA PHE A 66 -12.62 11.52 13.23
C PHE A 66 -13.44 12.16 14.35
N ALA A 67 -13.52 13.49 14.40
CA ALA A 67 -14.08 14.24 15.54
C ALA A 67 -15.53 13.87 15.89
N ASN A 68 -16.33 13.43 14.91
CA ASN A 68 -17.74 13.12 15.10
C ASN A 68 -18.06 11.64 15.27
N VAL A 69 -17.12 10.72 15.00
CA VAL A 69 -17.41 9.28 14.91
C VAL A 69 -17.97 8.72 16.21
N VAL A 70 -17.31 9.00 17.33
CA VAL A 70 -17.76 8.53 18.65
C VAL A 70 -19.09 9.18 19.05
N ARG A 71 -19.30 10.46 18.72
CA ARG A 71 -20.58 11.14 19.00
C ARG A 71 -21.71 10.52 18.19
N ALA A 72 -21.51 10.26 16.90
CA ALA A 72 -22.50 9.66 16.01
C ALA A 72 -22.87 8.22 16.43
N LEU A 73 -21.96 7.52 17.11
CA LEU A 73 -22.21 6.21 17.72
C LEU A 73 -23.15 6.32 18.93
N SER A 74 -22.87 7.24 19.86
CA SER A 74 -23.62 7.40 21.11
C SER A 74 -24.93 8.18 20.94
N GLU A 75 -25.00 9.05 19.93
CA GLU A 75 -26.16 9.87 19.54
C GLU A 75 -26.51 9.61 18.07
N PRO A 76 -27.01 8.39 17.73
CA PRO A 76 -27.32 8.06 16.36
C PRO A 76 -28.53 8.85 15.86
N ASN A 77 -28.53 9.21 14.57
CA ASN A 77 -29.74 9.67 13.89
C ASN A 77 -30.76 8.53 13.89
N LEU A 78 -31.78 8.62 14.76
CA LEU A 78 -32.90 7.69 14.85
C LEU A 78 -34.00 8.10 13.87
N PRO A 79 -34.77 7.15 13.30
CA PRO A 79 -35.92 7.49 12.48
C PRO A 79 -36.95 8.34 13.25
N SER A 80 -37.38 9.46 12.65
CA SER A 80 -38.47 10.30 13.18
C SER A 80 -39.47 10.59 12.07
N ASP A 81 -40.77 10.50 12.38
CA ASP A 81 -41.87 10.67 11.40
C ASP A 81 -41.73 9.83 10.12
N GLY A 82 -41.14 8.62 10.24
CA GLY A 82 -40.90 7.71 9.13
C GLY A 82 -39.72 8.09 8.21
N MET A 83 -38.98 9.14 8.55
CA MET A 83 -37.81 9.61 7.83
C MET A 83 -36.54 9.33 8.63
N LEU A 84 -35.43 9.10 7.93
CA LEU A 84 -34.10 8.93 8.54
C LEU A 84 -33.18 10.03 8.02
N ASP A 85 -32.58 10.78 8.94
CA ASP A 85 -31.50 11.71 8.60
C ASP A 85 -30.20 10.93 8.40
N VAL A 86 -29.57 11.09 7.24
CA VAL A 86 -28.41 10.32 6.79
C VAL A 86 -27.26 11.29 6.58
N SER A 87 -26.12 11.03 7.24
CA SER A 87 -24.96 11.90 7.07
C SER A 87 -24.37 11.77 5.66
N TYR A 88 -23.92 12.89 5.11
CA TYR A 88 -23.19 12.91 3.83
C TYR A 88 -21.74 12.44 3.98
N ASP A 89 -21.18 12.48 5.19
CA ASP A 89 -19.88 11.86 5.47
C ASP A 89 -20.07 10.35 5.65
N PRO A 90 -19.50 9.51 4.75
CA PRO A 90 -19.67 8.06 4.83
C PRO A 90 -19.17 7.44 6.14
N LEU A 91 -18.14 8.02 6.75
CA LEU A 91 -17.58 7.54 8.01
C LEU A 91 -18.53 7.83 9.17
N GLU A 92 -19.03 9.06 9.25
CA GLU A 92 -20.02 9.47 10.26
C GLU A 92 -21.33 8.68 10.12
N GLU A 93 -21.81 8.47 8.88
CA GLU A 93 -23.00 7.65 8.64
C GLU A 93 -22.80 6.18 9.04
N CYS A 94 -21.61 5.61 8.83
CA CYS A 94 -21.32 4.27 9.34
C CYS A 94 -21.38 4.22 10.86
N ALA A 95 -20.95 5.28 11.56
CA ALA A 95 -21.03 5.35 13.01
C ALA A 95 -22.49 5.44 13.48
N HIS A 96 -23.31 6.26 12.83
CA HIS A 96 -24.75 6.30 13.09
C HIS A 96 -25.43 4.94 12.87
N ARG A 97 -25.03 4.17 11.86
CA ARG A 97 -25.55 2.80 11.62
C ARG A 97 -25.25 1.88 12.79
N VAL A 98 -24.01 1.90 13.28
CA VAL A 98 -23.64 1.11 14.47
C VAL A 98 -24.45 1.57 15.67
N GLY A 99 -24.56 2.88 15.92
CA GLY A 99 -25.35 3.43 17.01
C GLY A 99 -26.83 3.05 16.96
N ARG A 100 -27.45 3.03 15.78
CA ARG A 100 -28.83 2.55 15.60
C ARG A 100 -29.00 1.08 15.98
N VAL A 101 -28.07 0.22 15.55
CA VAL A 101 -28.11 -1.21 15.93
C VAL A 101 -27.97 -1.36 17.45
N LEU A 102 -27.07 -0.61 18.08
CA LEU A 102 -26.91 -0.60 19.54
C LEU A 102 -28.17 -0.10 20.26
N TYR A 103 -28.82 0.94 19.73
CA TYR A 103 -30.07 1.45 20.26
C TYR A 103 -31.19 0.41 20.22
N GLU A 104 -31.31 -0.34 19.11
CA GLU A 104 -32.27 -1.44 18.98
C GLU A 104 -32.00 -2.60 19.94
N VAL A 105 -30.73 -2.92 20.19
CA VAL A 105 -30.33 -3.97 21.15
C VAL A 105 -30.62 -3.54 22.59
N GLY A 106 -30.40 -2.27 22.93
CA GLY A 106 -30.70 -1.72 24.26
C GLY A 106 -29.77 -2.18 25.39
N ASP A 107 -28.62 -2.78 25.07
CA ASP A 107 -27.61 -3.23 26.04
C ASP A 107 -26.55 -2.13 26.27
N ALA A 108 -26.61 -1.48 27.43
CA ALA A 108 -25.69 -0.39 27.79
C ALA A 108 -24.24 -0.83 28.04
N GLU A 109 -23.99 -2.08 28.42
CA GLU A 109 -22.62 -2.61 28.56
C GLU A 109 -22.03 -2.87 27.18
N LEU A 110 -22.81 -3.48 26.28
CA LEU A 110 -22.40 -3.69 24.89
C LEU A 110 -22.08 -2.35 24.19
N SER A 111 -22.95 -1.34 24.34
CA SER A 111 -22.71 -0.01 23.77
C SER A 111 -21.39 0.60 24.23
N ARG A 112 -21.07 0.50 25.53
CA ARG A 112 -19.79 0.99 26.07
C ARG A 112 -18.59 0.22 25.50
N ARG A 113 -18.70 -1.12 25.37
CA ARG A 113 -17.63 -1.94 24.78
C ARG A 113 -17.39 -1.59 23.31
N VAL A 114 -18.45 -1.38 22.54
CA VAL A 114 -18.35 -0.96 21.15
C VAL A 114 -17.73 0.43 21.04
N GLU A 115 -18.10 1.37 21.92
CA GLU A 115 -17.48 2.70 21.94
C GLU A 115 -15.97 2.65 22.20
N VAL A 116 -15.53 1.78 23.13
CA VAL A 116 -14.09 1.54 23.38
C VAL A 116 -13.41 0.89 22.18
N GLU A 117 -14.03 -0.11 21.57
CA GLU A 117 -13.49 -0.81 20.39
C GLU A 117 -13.34 0.13 19.18
N VAL A 118 -14.32 1.01 18.95
CA VAL A 118 -14.24 2.03 17.89
C VAL A 118 -13.13 3.03 18.17
N ARG A 119 -12.96 3.48 19.41
CA ARG A 119 -11.83 4.36 19.75
C ARG A 119 -10.49 3.68 19.49
N ALA A 120 -10.33 2.43 19.91
CA ALA A 120 -9.11 1.66 19.66
C ALA A 120 -8.81 1.51 18.16
N GLU A 121 -9.85 1.39 17.31
CA GLU A 121 -9.71 1.39 15.86
C GLU A 121 -9.18 2.74 15.33
N LEU A 122 -9.76 3.85 15.78
CA LEU A 122 -9.36 5.20 15.35
C LEU A 122 -7.94 5.54 15.84
N ASP A 123 -7.62 5.23 17.09
CA ASP A 123 -6.28 5.43 17.66
C ASP A 123 -5.23 4.64 16.86
N ALA A 124 -5.55 3.42 16.43
CA ALA A 124 -4.66 2.59 15.61
C ALA A 124 -4.39 3.22 14.23
N ILE A 125 -5.39 3.89 13.63
CA ILE A 125 -5.23 4.60 12.36
C ILE A 125 -4.31 5.83 12.53
N GLU A 126 -4.50 6.60 13.60
CA GLU A 126 -3.66 7.76 13.91
C GLU A 126 -2.21 7.32 14.18
N GLN A 127 -2.02 6.26 14.97
CA GLN A 127 -0.71 5.65 15.23
C GLN A 127 -0.02 5.19 13.95
N ALA A 128 -0.74 4.46 13.08
CA ALA A 128 -0.22 4.07 11.77
C ALA A 128 0.20 5.30 10.95
N GLY A 129 -0.59 6.38 10.98
CA GLY A 129 -0.30 7.64 10.29
C GLY A 129 1.01 8.29 10.73
N LEU A 130 1.37 8.11 12.01
CA LEU A 130 2.63 8.57 12.61
C LEU A 130 3.79 7.58 12.39
N GLY A 131 3.54 6.43 11.76
CA GLY A 131 4.52 5.37 11.54
C GLY A 131 4.70 4.43 12.73
N ASP A 132 3.77 4.39 13.68
CA ASP A 132 3.73 3.32 14.69
C ASP A 132 2.88 2.17 14.15
N LEU A 133 3.53 1.05 13.81
CA LEU A 133 2.90 -0.15 13.28
C LEU A 133 2.80 -1.24 14.35
N THR A 134 2.45 -0.89 15.59
CA THR A 134 2.22 -1.86 16.66
C THR A 134 0.75 -2.24 16.80
N GLY A 135 0.48 -3.42 17.38
CA GLY A 135 -0.88 -3.88 17.67
C GLY A 135 -1.78 -3.87 16.43
N ARG A 136 -2.89 -3.12 16.52
CA ARG A 136 -3.89 -3.02 15.44
C ARG A 136 -3.46 -2.09 14.31
N ALA A 137 -2.52 -1.17 14.54
CA ALA A 137 -1.98 -0.28 13.51
C ALA A 137 -1.25 -1.03 12.39
N ARG A 138 -0.82 -2.29 12.64
CA ARG A 138 -0.23 -3.21 11.65
C ARG A 138 -1.09 -3.44 10.42
N GLN A 139 -2.39 -3.15 10.45
CA GLN A 139 -3.24 -3.20 9.28
C GLN A 139 -2.76 -2.30 8.14
N ALA A 140 -2.06 -1.21 8.45
CA ALA A 140 -1.45 -0.34 7.44
C ALA A 140 -0.45 -1.08 6.54
N LEU A 141 0.15 -2.18 7.01
CA LEU A 141 1.04 -3.02 6.20
C LEU A 141 0.32 -3.66 5.01
N ALA A 142 -0.99 -3.90 5.09
CA ALA A 142 -1.77 -4.47 4.00
C ALA A 142 -2.39 -3.40 3.07
N LEU A 143 -2.23 -2.12 3.41
CA LEU A 143 -2.86 -1.01 2.70
C LEU A 143 -1.82 -0.21 1.94
N THR A 144 -2.26 0.44 0.86
CA THR A 144 -1.44 1.41 0.13
C THR A 144 -1.90 2.83 0.43
N ARG A 145 -0.97 3.63 0.93
CA ARG A 145 -1.06 5.09 1.05
C ARG A 145 -0.02 5.69 0.10
N ALA A 146 -0.38 6.75 -0.62
CA ALA A 146 0.53 7.40 -1.58
C ALA A 146 1.71 8.13 -0.90
N ASP A 147 1.57 8.48 0.36
CA ASP A 147 2.60 9.14 1.17
C ASP A 147 3.17 8.13 2.18
N ALA A 148 4.41 8.33 2.60
CA ALA A 148 5.14 7.45 3.50
C ALA A 148 5.70 8.20 4.71
N SER A 149 5.61 7.59 5.90
CA SER A 149 6.22 8.16 7.10
C SER A 149 7.76 8.18 7.00
N PRO A 150 8.44 9.32 7.25
CA PRO A 150 9.91 9.37 7.24
C PRO A 150 10.57 8.39 8.24
N VAL A 151 9.90 8.10 9.35
CA VAL A 151 10.36 7.11 10.35
C VAL A 151 10.34 5.71 9.76
N GLN A 152 9.32 5.39 8.95
CA GLN A 152 9.18 4.11 8.26
C GLN A 152 10.17 3.98 7.10
N VAL A 153 10.44 5.07 6.36
CA VAL A 153 11.46 5.07 5.29
C VAL A 153 12.84 4.76 5.89
N GLN A 154 13.18 5.40 7.01
CA GLN A 154 14.42 5.11 7.75
C GLN A 154 14.45 3.70 8.37
N ALA A 155 13.29 3.12 8.69
CA ALA A 155 13.22 1.74 9.14
C ALA A 155 13.50 0.75 7.99
N ALA A 156 12.91 0.98 6.83
CA ALA A 156 13.15 0.19 5.63
C ALA A 156 14.60 0.28 5.14
N ASP A 157 15.18 1.49 5.12
CA ASP A 157 16.59 1.71 4.79
C ASP A 157 17.53 0.92 5.72
N ARG A 158 17.22 0.83 7.02
CA ARG A 158 18.00 -0.01 7.96
C ARG A 158 17.86 -1.50 7.69
N ILE A 159 16.74 -1.96 7.13
CA ILE A 159 16.56 -3.36 6.74
C ILE A 159 17.44 -3.65 5.52
N LEU A 160 17.36 -2.81 4.47
CA LEU A 160 18.18 -2.94 3.25
C LEU A 160 19.67 -2.77 3.54
N ASN A 161 20.04 -1.91 4.50
CA ASN A 161 21.43 -1.80 4.93
C ASN A 161 21.97 -3.09 5.56
N ARG A 162 21.13 -3.96 6.11
CA ARG A 162 21.58 -5.29 6.57
C ARG A 162 21.64 -6.27 5.41
N ASP A 163 20.61 -6.26 4.57
CA ASP A 163 20.47 -7.16 3.42
C ASP A 163 20.01 -6.38 2.17
N PRO A 164 20.95 -5.95 1.29
CA PRO A 164 20.64 -5.13 0.13
C PRO A 164 19.71 -5.81 -0.88
N LEU A 165 19.69 -7.14 -0.92
CA LEU A 165 18.78 -7.93 -1.77
C LEU A 165 17.36 -8.02 -1.20
N GLY A 166 17.14 -7.46 0.00
CA GLY A 166 15.85 -7.41 0.66
C GLY A 166 15.51 -8.66 1.45
N GLY A 167 14.29 -8.70 1.99
CA GLY A 167 13.82 -9.84 2.77
C GLY A 167 12.38 -9.66 3.26
N ALA A 168 11.83 -10.70 3.88
CA ALA A 168 10.43 -10.72 4.33
C ALA A 168 10.07 -9.59 5.31
N SER A 169 11.04 -9.05 6.06
CA SER A 169 10.83 -7.91 6.96
C SER A 169 10.36 -6.65 6.21
N LEU A 170 10.74 -6.44 4.95
CA LEU A 170 10.26 -5.30 4.15
C LEU A 170 8.75 -5.36 3.87
N PHE A 171 8.15 -6.54 3.94
CA PHE A 171 6.72 -6.77 3.71
C PHE A 171 5.92 -6.88 5.02
N THR A 172 6.60 -7.04 6.16
CA THR A 172 5.95 -7.43 7.41
C THR A 172 6.26 -6.53 8.61
N GLU A 173 7.24 -5.64 8.50
CA GLU A 173 7.68 -4.75 9.59
C GLU A 173 7.57 -3.26 9.27
N VAL A 174 7.50 -2.89 7.99
CA VAL A 174 7.51 -1.49 7.53
C VAL A 174 6.40 -1.21 6.51
N GLU A 175 5.96 0.05 6.44
CA GLU A 175 4.93 0.48 5.48
C GLU A 175 5.38 0.21 4.03
N PRO A 176 4.52 -0.36 3.16
CA PRO A 176 4.91 -0.74 1.80
C PRO A 176 5.44 0.43 0.95
N ALA A 177 4.82 1.60 1.02
CA ALA A 177 5.29 2.78 0.30
C ALA A 177 6.66 3.24 0.82
N ALA A 178 6.87 3.17 2.13
CA ALA A 178 8.15 3.51 2.74
C ALA A 178 9.26 2.53 2.35
N ALA A 179 8.92 1.24 2.28
CA ALA A 179 9.80 0.19 1.79
C ALA A 179 10.17 0.40 0.32
N ALA A 180 9.21 0.74 -0.54
CA ALA A 180 9.44 1.04 -1.95
C ALA A 180 10.35 2.28 -2.13
N ILE A 181 10.17 3.34 -1.33
CA ILE A 181 11.06 4.52 -1.37
C ILE A 181 12.50 4.15 -1.02
N ALA A 182 12.69 3.37 0.04
CA ALA A 182 14.02 2.88 0.38
C ALA A 182 14.56 1.97 -0.73
N ALA A 183 13.76 1.03 -1.25
CA ALA A 183 14.18 0.14 -2.33
C ALA A 183 14.57 0.90 -3.60
N ALA A 184 13.90 2.01 -3.95
CA ALA A 184 14.27 2.85 -5.10
C ALA A 184 15.65 3.52 -4.92
N HIS A 185 15.95 4.00 -3.70
CA HIS A 185 17.28 4.51 -3.37
C HIS A 185 18.37 3.42 -3.50
N TRP A 186 18.07 2.23 -2.98
CA TRP A 186 18.99 1.10 -3.02
C TRP A 186 19.15 0.52 -4.43
N LEU A 187 18.11 0.57 -5.26
CA LEU A 187 18.16 0.23 -6.68
C LEU A 187 19.11 1.15 -7.44
N GLN A 188 19.06 2.47 -7.21
CA GLN A 188 20.02 3.38 -7.84
C GLN A 188 21.46 3.03 -7.46
N ALA A 189 21.73 2.78 -6.18
CA ALA A 189 23.05 2.39 -5.72
C ALA A 189 23.51 1.07 -6.36
N ALA A 190 22.61 0.10 -6.50
CA ALA A 190 22.88 -1.16 -7.18
C ALA A 190 23.18 -0.97 -8.67
N ALA A 191 22.39 -0.16 -9.36
CA ALA A 191 22.58 0.14 -10.77
C ALA A 191 23.91 0.87 -11.02
N ASP A 192 24.28 1.82 -10.16
CA ASP A 192 25.53 2.57 -10.28
C ASP A 192 26.76 1.66 -10.09
N VAL A 193 26.76 0.81 -9.05
CA VAL A 193 27.84 -0.16 -8.80
C VAL A 193 27.98 -1.14 -9.97
N THR A 194 26.86 -1.70 -10.45
CA THR A 194 26.88 -2.60 -11.59
C THR A 194 27.33 -1.88 -12.87
N SER A 195 26.91 -0.63 -13.09
CA SER A 195 27.34 0.19 -14.23
C SER A 195 28.84 0.45 -14.21
N GLU A 196 29.40 0.83 -13.06
CA GLU A 196 30.85 1.05 -12.90
C GLU A 196 31.66 -0.23 -13.16
N THR A 197 31.14 -1.39 -12.78
CA THR A 197 31.80 -2.69 -12.92
C THR A 197 31.75 -3.22 -14.36
N THR A 198 30.58 -3.11 -15.01
CA THR A 198 30.31 -3.74 -16.32
C THR A 198 30.48 -2.79 -17.50
N GLY A 199 30.37 -1.48 -17.27
CA GLY A 199 30.32 -0.45 -18.30
C GLY A 199 28.97 -0.32 -19.02
N TYR A 200 27.94 -1.07 -18.60
CA TYR A 200 26.57 -0.88 -19.10
C TYR A 200 25.95 0.40 -18.54
N GLU A 201 25.06 1.01 -19.33
CA GLU A 201 24.20 2.10 -18.84
C GLU A 201 23.20 1.54 -17.81
N THR A 202 22.92 2.32 -16.76
CA THR A 202 22.03 2.00 -15.63
C THR A 202 20.68 1.41 -16.06
N THR A 203 20.03 2.01 -17.07
CA THR A 203 18.74 1.56 -17.60
C THR A 203 18.84 0.31 -18.49
N GLN A 204 20.00 0.07 -19.11
CA GLN A 204 20.25 -1.12 -19.93
C GLN A 204 20.43 -2.38 -19.06
N ILE A 205 21.06 -2.25 -17.88
CA ILE A 205 21.35 -3.36 -16.96
C ILE A 205 20.11 -4.23 -16.69
N LEU A 206 18.96 -3.61 -16.47
CA LEU A 206 17.73 -4.32 -16.13
C LEU A 206 17.13 -5.08 -17.32
N GLN A 207 17.30 -4.56 -18.54
CA GLN A 207 16.86 -5.23 -19.76
C GLN A 207 17.75 -6.44 -20.07
N GLU A 208 19.06 -6.32 -19.86
CA GLU A 208 19.99 -7.44 -20.04
C GLU A 208 19.75 -8.52 -18.97
N ALA A 209 19.46 -8.12 -17.72
CA ALA A 209 19.17 -9.04 -16.62
C ALA A 209 17.93 -9.91 -16.89
N ASP A 210 16.91 -9.38 -17.58
CA ASP A 210 15.73 -10.15 -18.03
C ASP A 210 16.10 -11.33 -18.94
N GLY A 211 17.21 -11.19 -19.69
CA GLY A 211 17.77 -12.27 -20.51
C GLY A 211 18.37 -13.42 -19.71
N ILE A 212 18.76 -13.18 -18.45
CA ILE A 212 19.32 -14.18 -17.52
C ILE A 212 18.20 -14.86 -16.73
N GLU A 213 17.36 -14.06 -16.10
CA GLU A 213 16.21 -14.48 -15.30
C GLU A 213 15.03 -13.59 -15.71
N ALA A 214 13.84 -14.14 -15.93
CA ALA A 214 12.68 -13.32 -16.31
C ALA A 214 12.31 -12.35 -15.17
N LEU A 215 12.43 -11.04 -15.41
CA LEU A 215 12.25 -9.97 -14.43
C LEU A 215 11.24 -8.93 -14.93
N ALA A 216 10.49 -8.34 -13.99
CA ALA A 216 9.65 -7.18 -14.26
C ALA A 216 10.51 -5.91 -14.39
N HIS A 217 11.26 -5.79 -15.50
CA HIS A 217 12.28 -4.76 -15.66
C HIS A 217 11.72 -3.37 -16.03
N GLU A 218 10.49 -3.28 -16.53
CA GLU A 218 9.89 -2.00 -16.98
C GLU A 218 9.75 -0.99 -15.83
N THR A 219 9.15 -1.39 -14.70
CA THR A 219 8.93 -0.50 -13.55
C THR A 219 10.25 -0.02 -12.92
N PRO A 220 11.24 -0.88 -12.63
CA PRO A 220 12.52 -0.44 -12.07
C PRO A 220 13.31 0.44 -13.05
N THR A 221 13.20 0.19 -14.37
CA THR A 221 13.81 1.04 -15.40
C THR A 221 13.21 2.45 -15.37
N LEU A 222 11.89 2.56 -15.35
CA LEU A 222 11.19 3.85 -15.23
C LEU A 222 11.58 4.60 -13.94
N VAL A 223 11.81 3.88 -12.84
CA VAL A 223 12.28 4.49 -11.60
C VAL A 223 13.70 5.06 -11.77
N LEU A 224 14.63 4.31 -12.34
CA LEU A 224 15.99 4.80 -12.63
C LEU A 224 15.98 6.03 -13.55
N GLU A 225 15.18 6.01 -14.62
CA GLU A 225 15.03 7.15 -15.53
C GLU A 225 14.57 8.42 -14.80
N ARG A 226 13.59 8.29 -13.88
CA ARG A 226 13.10 9.41 -13.08
C ARG A 226 14.15 9.95 -12.10
N LEU A 227 14.94 9.06 -11.51
CA LEU A 227 16.05 9.44 -10.62
C LEU A 227 17.17 10.15 -11.38
N GLU A 228 17.49 9.72 -12.60
CA GLU A 228 18.46 10.38 -13.49
C GLU A 228 18.00 11.79 -13.90
N LEU A 229 16.69 12.00 -14.07
CA LEU A 229 16.10 13.31 -14.27
C LEU A 229 16.14 14.22 -13.01
N GLY A 230 16.65 13.70 -11.89
CA GLY A 230 16.88 14.45 -10.65
C GLY A 230 15.73 14.44 -9.67
N LEU A 231 14.69 13.62 -9.89
CA LEU A 231 13.64 13.42 -8.89
C LEU A 231 14.18 12.63 -7.70
N SER A 232 13.67 12.88 -6.50
CA SER A 232 14.04 12.05 -5.35
C SER A 232 13.34 10.68 -5.41
N PRO A 233 13.88 9.63 -4.76
CA PRO A 233 13.19 8.36 -4.55
C PRO A 233 11.78 8.55 -3.97
N TYR A 234 11.62 9.50 -3.04
CA TYR A 234 10.32 9.83 -2.46
C TYR A 234 9.35 10.37 -3.52
N GLU A 235 9.75 11.37 -4.32
CA GLU A 235 8.88 11.95 -5.36
C GLU A 235 8.52 10.92 -6.43
N THR A 236 9.51 10.13 -6.88
CA THR A 236 9.33 9.10 -7.90
C THR A 236 8.33 8.04 -7.46
N VAL A 237 8.53 7.45 -6.27
CA VAL A 237 7.69 6.35 -5.76
C VAL A 237 6.29 6.85 -5.40
N THR A 238 6.18 7.96 -4.66
CA THR A 238 4.85 8.49 -4.29
C THR A 238 4.05 8.95 -5.52
N GLY A 239 4.72 9.43 -6.57
CA GLY A 239 4.11 9.74 -7.86
C GLY A 239 3.53 8.51 -8.56
N LEU A 240 4.30 7.42 -8.67
CA LEU A 240 3.85 6.15 -9.27
C LEU A 240 2.66 5.54 -8.51
N ILE A 241 2.77 5.45 -7.18
CA ILE A 241 1.71 4.92 -6.33
C ILE A 241 0.43 5.76 -6.47
N ARG A 242 0.55 7.10 -6.46
CA ARG A 242 -0.61 7.99 -6.63
C ARG A 242 -1.28 7.78 -7.98
N GLY A 243 -0.50 7.65 -9.06
CA GLY A 243 -1.02 7.35 -10.40
C GLY A 243 -1.82 6.05 -10.44
N ALA A 244 -1.26 4.97 -9.89
CA ALA A 244 -1.94 3.68 -9.81
C ALA A 244 -3.21 3.72 -8.93
N MET A 245 -3.19 4.45 -7.81
CA MET A 245 -4.38 4.65 -6.97
C MET A 245 -5.51 5.40 -7.70
N VAL A 246 -5.19 6.33 -8.60
CA VAL A 246 -6.19 7.00 -9.46
C VAL A 246 -6.77 6.01 -10.47
N VAL A 247 -5.94 5.14 -11.05
CA VAL A 247 -6.40 4.06 -11.94
C VAL A 247 -7.32 3.08 -11.23
N ALA A 248 -7.03 2.72 -9.97
CA ALA A 248 -7.87 1.85 -9.16
C ALA A 248 -9.32 2.37 -9.00
N GLU A 249 -9.53 3.67 -9.18
CA GLU A 249 -10.86 4.30 -9.13
C GLU A 249 -11.55 4.40 -10.51
N GLY A 250 -10.93 3.83 -11.55
CA GLY A 250 -11.42 3.93 -12.93
C GLY A 250 -11.17 5.31 -13.55
N ARG A 251 -10.20 6.07 -13.03
CA ARG A 251 -9.80 7.38 -13.57
C ARG A 251 -8.44 7.28 -14.29
N ILE A 252 -8.19 8.17 -15.24
CA ILE A 252 -6.91 8.26 -15.96
C ILE A 252 -6.06 9.32 -15.26
N PRO A 253 -4.86 8.99 -14.74
CA PRO A 253 -4.03 9.92 -13.97
C PRO A 253 -3.45 11.04 -14.85
N ASP A 254 -2.93 10.69 -16.02
CA ASP A 254 -2.42 11.62 -17.02
C ASP A 254 -2.97 11.24 -18.40
N LEU A 255 -3.89 12.07 -18.91
CA LEU A 255 -4.51 11.84 -20.22
C LEU A 255 -3.53 12.18 -21.35
N ASP A 256 -2.68 13.17 -21.16
CA ASP A 256 -1.77 13.64 -22.20
C ASP A 256 -0.65 12.62 -22.43
N GLU A 257 -0.07 12.07 -21.34
CA GLU A 257 0.91 10.98 -21.38
C GLU A 257 0.32 9.72 -22.05
N LEU A 258 -0.92 9.35 -21.72
CA LEU A 258 -1.59 8.22 -22.36
C LEU A 258 -1.78 8.45 -23.86
N LEU A 259 -2.19 9.66 -24.27
CA LEU A 259 -2.35 10.00 -25.68
C LEU A 259 -1.00 10.00 -26.42
N GLU A 260 0.08 10.40 -25.75
CA GLU A 260 1.43 10.29 -26.29
C GLU A 260 1.84 8.84 -26.51
N HIS A 261 1.67 7.96 -25.52
CA HIS A 261 1.96 6.53 -25.68
C HIS A 261 1.13 5.88 -26.80
N VAL A 262 -0.16 6.24 -26.92
CA VAL A 262 -0.99 5.81 -28.05
C VAL A 262 -0.41 6.30 -29.38
N SER A 263 0.04 7.57 -29.45
CA SER A 263 0.64 8.13 -30.65
C SER A 263 1.96 7.44 -31.04
N GLN A 264 2.80 7.10 -30.05
CA GLN A 264 4.04 6.34 -30.24
C GLN A 264 3.73 4.93 -30.76
N ALA A 265 2.79 4.22 -30.15
CA ALA A 265 2.34 2.90 -30.60
C ALA A 265 1.78 2.94 -32.03
N GLU A 266 1.01 3.97 -32.38
CA GLU A 266 0.52 4.17 -33.74
C GLU A 266 1.64 4.46 -34.74
N THR A 267 2.63 5.24 -34.33
CA THR A 267 3.79 5.57 -35.15
C THR A 267 4.62 4.31 -35.42
N LEU A 268 4.91 3.52 -34.38
CA LEU A 268 5.61 2.24 -34.51
C LEU A 268 4.84 1.28 -35.41
N ALA A 269 3.51 1.17 -35.23
CA ALA A 269 2.69 0.33 -36.08
C ALA A 269 2.72 0.73 -37.57
N ARG A 270 2.77 2.03 -37.88
CA ARG A 270 2.91 2.51 -39.26
C ARG A 270 4.25 2.11 -39.88
N PHE A 271 5.33 2.03 -39.09
CA PHE A 271 6.63 1.58 -39.59
C PHE A 271 6.64 0.09 -39.95
N HIS A 272 5.85 -0.74 -39.27
CA HIS A 272 5.79 -2.19 -39.50
C HIS A 272 4.72 -2.61 -40.53
N ASP A 273 3.85 -1.68 -40.98
CA ASP A 273 2.77 -1.89 -41.97
C ASP A 273 1.90 -3.15 -41.73
N ASP A 274 1.75 -3.54 -40.45
CA ASP A 274 0.98 -4.70 -40.01
C ASP A 274 -0.19 -4.27 -39.09
N PRO A 275 -1.44 -4.43 -39.53
CA PRO A 275 -2.62 -4.16 -38.69
C PRO A 275 -2.71 -5.02 -37.43
N GLY A 276 -2.17 -6.25 -37.46
CA GLY A 276 -2.12 -7.15 -36.31
C GLY A 276 -1.18 -6.63 -35.23
N PHE A 277 -0.02 -6.10 -35.65
CA PHE A 277 0.97 -5.47 -34.78
C PHE A 277 0.41 -4.23 -34.06
N ARG A 278 -0.35 -3.37 -34.76
CA ARG A 278 -1.05 -2.24 -34.12
C ARG A 278 -1.97 -2.72 -32.99
N SER A 279 -2.76 -3.76 -33.24
CA SER A 279 -3.68 -4.27 -32.23
C SER A 279 -2.97 -4.93 -31.06
N ALA A 280 -1.77 -5.48 -31.25
CA ALA A 280 -0.96 -6.02 -30.17
C ALA A 280 -0.44 -4.90 -29.26
N LEU A 281 0.19 -3.87 -29.84
CA LEU A 281 0.71 -2.72 -29.10
C LEU A 281 -0.38 -2.00 -28.29
N LEU A 282 -1.57 -1.79 -28.88
CA LEU A 282 -2.68 -1.15 -28.16
C LEU A 282 -3.26 -2.02 -27.03
N LYS A 283 -3.06 -3.35 -27.05
CA LYS A 283 -3.47 -4.23 -25.95
C LYS A 283 -2.46 -4.26 -24.81
N GLU A 284 -1.20 -3.95 -25.11
CA GLU A 284 -0.12 -3.88 -24.13
C GLU A 284 -0.08 -2.52 -23.41
N LEU A 285 -0.71 -1.49 -23.98
CA LEU A 285 -0.88 -0.18 -23.36
C LEU A 285 -1.63 -0.27 -22.02
N ARG A 286 -0.90 -0.02 -20.93
CA ARG A 286 -1.44 0.09 -19.58
C ARG A 286 -1.61 1.55 -19.19
N THR A 287 -2.61 1.85 -18.36
CA THR A 287 -2.82 3.18 -17.76
C THR A 287 -1.93 3.44 -16.55
N THR A 288 -1.26 2.41 -16.04
CA THR A 288 -0.27 2.43 -14.96
C THR A 288 0.65 1.22 -15.13
N PRO A 289 1.95 1.33 -14.83
CA PRO A 289 2.85 0.18 -14.84
C PRO A 289 2.56 -0.79 -13.67
N LEU A 290 2.05 -0.27 -12.55
CA LEU A 290 1.77 -1.02 -11.31
C LEU A 290 0.38 -1.67 -11.29
N ASP A 291 0.25 -2.76 -10.55
CA ASP A 291 -1.03 -3.33 -10.11
C ASP A 291 -1.82 -2.29 -9.28
N PRO A 292 -2.95 -1.77 -9.80
CA PRO A 292 -3.74 -0.75 -9.10
C PRO A 292 -4.40 -1.27 -7.81
N GLU A 293 -4.52 -2.57 -7.60
CA GLU A 293 -5.11 -3.13 -6.37
C GLU A 293 -4.13 -3.10 -5.19
N ARG A 294 -2.81 -3.14 -5.45
CA ARG A 294 -1.76 -3.17 -4.42
C ARG A 294 -0.47 -2.41 -4.81
N PRO A 295 -0.54 -1.15 -5.28
CA PRO A 295 0.54 -0.56 -6.05
C PRO A 295 1.85 -0.39 -5.29
N ALA A 296 1.80 -0.16 -3.97
CA ALA A 296 3.03 -0.03 -3.18
C ALA A 296 3.76 -1.37 -3.00
N HIS A 297 3.04 -2.48 -2.86
CA HIS A 297 3.63 -3.82 -2.76
C HIS A 297 4.19 -4.26 -4.10
N ASP A 298 3.42 -4.04 -5.17
CA ASP A 298 3.82 -4.38 -6.53
C ASP A 298 5.11 -3.64 -6.93
N LEU A 299 5.17 -2.33 -6.67
CA LEU A 299 6.37 -1.54 -6.88
C LEU A 299 7.56 -2.03 -6.03
N LEU A 300 7.33 -2.39 -4.76
CA LEU A 300 8.40 -2.94 -3.92
C LEU A 300 8.94 -4.26 -4.48
N GLU A 301 8.07 -5.17 -4.92
CA GLU A 301 8.45 -6.45 -5.54
C GLU A 301 9.29 -6.22 -6.80
N ASP A 302 8.83 -5.33 -7.68
CA ASP A 302 9.55 -4.94 -8.90
C ASP A 302 10.93 -4.35 -8.58
N LEU A 303 11.02 -3.41 -7.63
CA LEU A 303 12.27 -2.76 -7.26
C LEU A 303 13.29 -3.74 -6.66
N LEU A 304 12.86 -4.67 -5.81
CA LEU A 304 13.72 -5.74 -5.29
C LEU A 304 14.15 -6.69 -6.41
N GLY A 305 13.26 -6.97 -7.37
CA GLY A 305 13.60 -7.68 -8.60
C GLY A 305 14.66 -6.96 -9.42
N GLY A 306 14.58 -5.63 -9.50
CA GLY A 306 15.60 -4.79 -10.16
C GLY A 306 16.96 -4.85 -9.47
N ILE A 307 17.00 -4.77 -8.13
CA ILE A 307 18.26 -4.93 -7.37
C ILE A 307 18.87 -6.31 -7.61
N ARG A 308 18.04 -7.36 -7.65
CA ARG A 308 18.46 -8.71 -8.01
C ARG A 308 18.99 -8.76 -9.44
N GLY A 309 18.37 -8.06 -10.39
CA GLY A 309 18.86 -7.94 -11.76
C GLY A 309 20.26 -7.33 -11.83
N CYS A 310 20.50 -6.23 -11.10
CA CYS A 310 21.82 -5.62 -10.98
C CYS A 310 22.86 -6.61 -10.42
N TRP A 311 22.48 -7.41 -9.42
CA TRP A 311 23.34 -8.44 -8.86
C TRP A 311 23.66 -9.56 -9.87
N LEU A 312 22.67 -10.02 -10.65
CA LEU A 312 22.89 -11.04 -11.68
C LEU A 312 23.92 -10.60 -12.72
N ILE A 313 23.78 -9.37 -13.23
CA ILE A 313 24.70 -8.79 -14.21
C ILE A 313 26.09 -8.57 -13.59
N TYR A 314 26.15 -8.05 -12.36
CA TYR A 314 27.41 -7.91 -11.63
C TYR A 314 28.14 -9.26 -11.53
N GLN A 315 27.43 -10.34 -11.19
CA GLN A 315 28.06 -11.67 -11.07
C GLN A 315 28.52 -12.27 -12.40
N GLU A 316 27.88 -11.92 -13.52
CA GLU A 316 28.29 -12.43 -14.83
C GLU A 316 29.63 -11.83 -15.29
N ASP A 317 29.85 -10.55 -14.99
CA ASP A 317 31.00 -9.78 -15.45
C ASP A 317 32.11 -9.57 -14.40
N ALA A 318 31.80 -9.78 -13.11
CA ALA A 318 32.78 -9.63 -12.04
C ALA A 318 33.91 -10.67 -12.13
N SER A 319 35.14 -10.18 -12.06
CA SER A 319 36.37 -10.94 -11.94
C SER A 319 36.62 -11.40 -10.49
N GLU A 320 37.55 -12.34 -10.30
CA GLU A 320 37.93 -12.82 -8.95
C GLU A 320 38.53 -11.72 -8.05
N ASP A 321 38.95 -10.58 -8.63
CA ASP A 321 39.52 -9.44 -7.93
C ASP A 321 38.47 -8.37 -7.57
N ASP A 322 37.23 -8.48 -8.09
CA ASP A 322 36.14 -7.55 -7.80
C ASP A 322 35.55 -7.80 -6.40
N GLY A 323 34.97 -6.75 -5.80
CA GLY A 323 34.49 -6.78 -4.43
C GLY A 323 33.21 -7.59 -4.23
N ASP A 324 32.69 -7.56 -2.99
CA ASP A 324 31.37 -8.11 -2.71
C ASP A 324 30.30 -7.08 -3.08
N PHE A 325 29.44 -7.41 -4.04
CA PHE A 325 28.32 -6.57 -4.49
C PHE A 325 27.55 -5.96 -3.31
N ALA A 326 27.23 -6.75 -2.28
CA ALA A 326 26.44 -6.26 -1.15
C ALA A 326 27.22 -5.25 -0.28
N GLU A 327 28.55 -5.36 -0.18
CA GLU A 327 29.39 -4.35 0.46
C GLU A 327 29.50 -3.06 -0.36
N GLU A 328 29.69 -3.17 -1.67
CA GLU A 328 29.81 -2.02 -2.58
C GLU A 328 28.51 -1.23 -2.67
N VAL A 329 27.38 -1.90 -2.89
CA VAL A 329 26.05 -1.26 -2.91
C VAL A 329 25.76 -0.60 -1.56
N ARG A 330 26.13 -1.23 -0.45
CA ARG A 330 25.96 -0.65 0.88
C ARG A 330 26.83 0.60 1.06
N ALA A 331 28.05 0.60 0.54
CA ALA A 331 28.91 1.79 0.57
C ALA A 331 28.29 2.94 -0.25
N GLU A 332 27.84 2.64 -1.47
CA GLU A 332 27.27 3.62 -2.39
C GLU A 332 25.94 4.19 -1.88
N ALA A 333 25.03 3.34 -1.40
CA ALA A 333 23.77 3.77 -0.80
C ALA A 333 23.97 4.66 0.43
N ASN A 334 24.98 4.37 1.27
CA ASN A 334 25.29 5.19 2.44
C ASN A 334 25.97 6.52 2.07
N ALA A 335 26.76 6.55 0.99
CA ALA A 335 27.39 7.77 0.51
C ALA A 335 26.37 8.80 0.00
N ARG A 336 25.20 8.34 -0.47
CA ARG A 336 24.13 9.18 -1.04
C ARG A 336 22.90 9.29 -0.15
N ARG A 337 23.03 9.02 1.14
CA ARG A 337 21.90 8.91 2.05
C ARG A 337 21.06 10.19 2.14
N GLU A 338 21.61 11.37 1.83
CA GLU A 338 20.82 12.61 1.76
C GLU A 338 19.73 12.59 0.67
N ARG A 339 19.83 11.71 -0.34
CA ARG A 339 18.83 11.59 -1.40
C ARG A 339 17.56 10.86 -0.95
N LEU A 340 17.56 10.22 0.21
CA LEU A 340 16.45 9.42 0.72
C LEU A 340 15.21 10.28 1.08
N THR A 341 15.37 11.60 1.20
CA THR A 341 14.34 12.57 1.63
C THR A 341 14.04 13.61 0.57
#